data_AF-A0A959PUY6-F1
#
_entry.id   AF-A0A959PUY6-F1
#
_cell.length_a   1.000
_cell.length_b   1.000
_cell.length_c   1.000
_cell.angle_alpha   90.00
_cell.angle_beta   90.00
_cell.angle_gamma   90.00
#
_symmetry.space_group_name_H-M   'P 1'
#
loop_
_entity.id
_entity.type
_entity.pdbx_description
1 polymer ?
#
loop_
_entity_poly.entity_id
_entity_poly.type
_entity_poly.pdbx_seq_one_letter_code
_entity_poly.pdbx_strand_id
1 'polypeptide(L)'
;MMKKHKIIALIFIAIAAVLGSIFLSGIETPEDLAGYFKPEYYTQFGPLAICVELLIAGIYLFLAHRSANFTLALFAFATLLDFLLNLFGIFNSTTPPYAMGLFIICAFVALWLAFDDVFDLGRISLVSVLGSFVLGLAIELFFNYL
;
A
#
# COMPACT_ATOMS: atom_id res chain seq x y z
N MET A 1 25.55 -14.26 -4.25
CA MET A 1 25.15 -12.85 -4.43
C MET A 1 23.64 -12.79 -4.57
N MET A 2 22.91 -12.08 -3.69
CA MET A 2 21.45 -12.01 -3.81
C MET A 2 21.07 -11.19 -5.04
N LYS A 3 20.06 -11.64 -5.78
CA LYS A 3 19.50 -10.88 -6.91
C LYS A 3 18.91 -9.57 -6.38
N LYS A 4 19.07 -8.47 -7.12
CA LYS A 4 18.65 -7.12 -6.69
C LYS A 4 17.18 -7.04 -6.25
N HIS A 5 16.25 -7.75 -6.92
CA HIS A 5 14.84 -7.80 -6.50
C HIS A 5 14.66 -8.34 -5.08
N LYS A 6 15.46 -9.33 -4.66
CA LYS A 6 15.31 -9.92 -3.32
C LYS A 6 15.70 -8.93 -2.23
N ILE A 7 16.67 -8.07 -2.49
CA ILE A 7 17.07 -7.02 -1.54
C ILE A 7 15.93 -6.01 -1.39
N ILE A 8 15.39 -5.51 -2.51
CA ILE A 8 14.28 -4.55 -2.49
C ILE A 8 13.04 -5.16 -1.83
N ALA A 9 12.72 -6.41 -2.17
CA ALA A 9 11.62 -7.16 -1.57
C ALA A 9 11.77 -7.30 -0.05
N LEU A 10 12.95 -7.65 0.44
CA LEU A 10 13.21 -7.74 1.88
C LEU A 10 13.06 -6.39 2.58
N ILE A 11 13.49 -5.29 1.93
CA ILE A 11 13.28 -3.93 2.45
C ILE A 11 11.79 -3.62 2.54
N PHE A 12 11.01 -3.90 1.49
CA PHE A 12 9.55 -3.67 1.49
C PHE A 12 8.85 -4.48 2.58
N ILE A 13 9.18 -5.77 2.69
CA ILE A 13 8.63 -6.66 3.73
C ILE A 13 8.99 -6.13 5.13
N ALA A 14 10.23 -5.71 5.35
CA ALA A 14 10.66 -5.19 6.65
C ALA A 14 9.92 -3.89 7.01
N ILE A 15 9.81 -2.94 6.08
CA ILE A 15 9.07 -1.69 6.28
C ILE A 15 7.60 -1.99 6.61
N ALA A 16 6.96 -2.84 5.81
CA ALA A 16 5.57 -3.22 6.01
C ALA A 16 5.33 -3.92 7.35
N ALA A 17 6.23 -4.82 7.76
CA ALA A 17 6.11 -5.53 9.04
C ALA A 17 6.28 -4.57 10.23
N VAL A 18 7.25 -3.66 10.18
CA VAL A 18 7.52 -2.70 11.27
C VAL A 18 6.38 -1.70 11.39
N LEU A 19 6.03 -1.00 10.31
CA LEU A 19 4.93 -0.03 10.32
C LEU A 19 3.58 -0.69 10.57
N GLY A 20 3.34 -1.86 9.98
CA GLY A 20 2.12 -2.63 10.21
C GLY A 20 1.95 -3.02 11.68
N SER A 21 3.03 -3.41 12.37
CA SER A 21 2.98 -3.69 13.81
C SER A 21 2.68 -2.45 14.64
N ILE A 22 3.24 -1.29 14.26
CA ILE A 22 2.97 -0.01 14.91
C ILE A 22 1.50 0.38 14.76
N PHE A 23 0.96 0.33 13.54
CA PHE A 23 -0.44 0.69 13.29
C PHE A 23 -1.41 -0.31 13.89
N LEU A 24 -1.11 -1.61 13.83
CA LEU A 24 -1.93 -2.64 14.48
C LEU A 24 -2.03 -2.41 16.00
N SER A 25 -0.94 -1.97 16.63
CA SER A 25 -0.92 -1.65 18.06
C SER A 25 -1.66 -0.36 18.41
N GLY A 26 -1.90 0.51 17.43
CA GLY A 26 -2.60 1.77 17.59
C GLY A 26 -4.10 1.71 17.34
N ILE A 27 -4.64 0.55 16.95
CA ILE A 27 -6.09 0.39 16.73
C ILE A 27 -6.82 0.35 18.07
N GLU A 28 -7.80 1.24 18.23
CA GLU A 28 -8.64 1.33 19.41
C GLU A 28 -9.88 0.45 19.24
N THR A 29 -10.05 -0.53 20.13
CA THR A 29 -11.25 -1.39 20.13
C THR A 29 -12.42 -0.67 20.81
N PRO A 30 -13.61 -0.64 20.19
CA PRO A 30 -14.78 -0.06 20.81
C PRO A 30 -15.16 -0.76 22.12
N GLU A 31 -15.61 0.02 23.10
CA GLU A 31 -16.09 -0.49 24.39
C GLU A 31 -17.46 -1.19 24.28
N ASP A 32 -18.26 -0.82 23.28
CA ASP A 32 -19.62 -1.31 23.07
C ASP A 32 -19.84 -1.82 21.64
N LEU A 33 -20.88 -2.66 21.47
CA LEU A 33 -21.21 -3.25 20.16
C LEU A 33 -21.57 -2.20 19.11
N ALA A 34 -22.15 -1.06 19.51
CA ALA A 34 -22.52 -0.02 18.54
C ALA A 34 -21.29 0.65 17.93
N GLY A 35 -20.18 0.74 18.66
CA GLY A 35 -18.95 1.31 18.14
C GLY A 35 -18.32 0.52 16.99
N TYR A 36 -18.57 -0.79 16.88
CA TYR A 36 -18.11 -1.59 15.72
C TYR A 36 -18.85 -1.24 14.42
N PHE A 37 -20.03 -0.62 14.50
CA PHE A 37 -20.80 -0.19 13.33
C PHE A 37 -20.52 1.25 12.91
N LYS A 38 -19.58 1.93 13.59
CA LYS A 38 -19.20 3.31 13.29
C LYS A 38 -18.12 3.34 12.20
N PRO A 39 -18.25 4.19 11.17
CA PRO A 39 -17.22 4.36 10.15
C PRO A 39 -15.84 4.67 10.74
N GLU A 40 -15.80 5.49 11.79
CA GLU A 40 -14.55 5.93 12.44
C GLU A 40 -13.73 4.79 13.03
N TYR A 41 -14.33 3.62 13.28
CA TYR A 41 -13.59 2.43 13.67
C TYR A 41 -12.79 1.86 12.50
N TYR A 42 -13.37 1.83 11.31
CA TYR A 42 -12.75 1.24 10.12
C TYR A 42 -11.70 2.14 9.49
N THR A 43 -11.84 3.46 9.58
CA THR A 43 -10.87 4.41 9.04
C THR A 43 -9.48 4.28 9.69
N GLN A 44 -9.39 3.79 10.93
CA GLN A 44 -8.13 3.51 11.63
C GLN A 44 -7.27 2.45 10.92
N PHE A 45 -7.88 1.61 10.10
CA PHE A 45 -7.20 0.53 9.37
C PHE A 45 -6.57 0.98 8.06
N GLY A 46 -6.80 2.22 7.60
CA GLY A 46 -6.23 2.75 6.35
C GLY A 46 -4.71 2.59 6.24
N PRO A 47 -3.92 3.05 7.23
CA PRO A 47 -2.47 2.92 7.19
C PRO A 47 -2.02 1.45 7.25
N LEU A 48 -2.80 0.60 7.92
CA LEU A 48 -2.56 -0.84 7.97
C LEU A 48 -2.84 -1.51 6.61
N ALA A 49 -3.85 -1.07 5.87
CA ALA A 49 -4.15 -1.56 4.52
C ALA A 49 -2.96 -1.29 3.58
N ILE A 50 -2.39 -0.08 3.62
CA ILE A 50 -1.19 0.27 2.84
C ILE A 50 0.00 -0.64 3.23
N CYS A 51 0.19 -0.94 4.53
CA CYS A 51 1.19 -1.91 4.97
C CYS A 51 0.95 -3.31 4.38
N VAL A 52 -0.29 -3.79 4.37
CA VAL A 52 -0.65 -5.11 3.81
C VAL A 52 -0.36 -5.15 2.32
N GLU A 53 -0.70 -4.10 1.58
CA GLU A 53 -0.38 -4.00 0.15
C GLU A 53 1.13 -4.05 -0.10
N LEU A 54 1.92 -3.27 0.65
CA LEU A 54 3.38 -3.29 0.57
C LEU A 54 3.96 -4.67 0.91
N LEU A 55 3.41 -5.34 1.91
CA LEU A 55 3.83 -6.67 2.33
C LEU A 55 3.58 -7.69 1.20
N ILE A 56 2.38 -7.70 0.63
CA ILE A 56 2.01 -8.58 -0.48
C ILE A 56 2.89 -8.30 -1.71
N ALA A 57 3.10 -7.02 -2.04
CA ALA A 57 3.99 -6.60 -3.11
C ALA A 57 5.43 -7.09 -2.88
N GLY A 58 5.95 -6.93 -1.66
CA GLY A 58 7.27 -7.42 -1.26
C GLY A 58 7.39 -8.94 -1.36
N ILE A 59 6.40 -9.70 -0.88
CA ILE A 59 6.39 -11.18 -0.97
C ILE A 59 6.39 -11.63 -2.43
N TYR A 60 5.51 -11.07 -3.27
CA TYR A 60 5.44 -11.44 -4.69
C TYR A 60 6.71 -11.04 -5.45
N LEU A 61 7.32 -9.91 -5.10
CA LEU A 61 8.61 -9.51 -5.65
C LEU A 61 9.74 -10.47 -5.23
N PHE A 62 9.75 -10.93 -3.98
CA PHE A 62 10.75 -11.90 -3.50
C PHE A 62 10.66 -13.24 -4.23
N LEU A 63 9.43 -13.70 -4.47
CA LEU A 63 9.13 -14.96 -5.15
C LEU A 63 9.25 -14.86 -6.67
N ALA A 64 9.46 -13.65 -7.22
CA ALA A 64 9.39 -13.39 -8.66
C ALA A 64 8.08 -13.92 -9.26
N HIS A 65 6.97 -13.67 -8.57
CA HIS A 65 5.64 -14.12 -8.97
C HIS A 65 5.07 -13.24 -10.09
N ARG A 66 4.28 -13.81 -11.01
CA ARG A 66 3.67 -13.09 -12.15
C ARG A 66 2.82 -11.89 -11.71
N SER A 67 2.23 -11.96 -10.53
CA SER A 67 1.39 -10.88 -9.98
C SER A 67 2.18 -9.76 -9.29
N ALA A 68 3.51 -9.83 -9.21
CA ALA A 68 4.33 -8.84 -8.52
C ALA A 68 4.13 -7.43 -9.10
N ASN A 69 4.08 -7.30 -10.43
CA ASN A 69 3.94 -6.00 -11.08
C ASN A 69 2.57 -5.36 -10.76
N PHE A 70 1.51 -6.17 -10.72
CA PHE A 70 0.18 -5.70 -10.34
C PHE A 70 0.14 -5.22 -8.89
N THR A 71 0.68 -6.00 -7.95
CA THR A 71 0.63 -5.64 -6.52
C THR A 71 1.54 -4.47 -6.18
N LEU A 72 2.69 -4.33 -6.86
CA LEU A 72 3.54 -3.15 -6.78
C LEU A 72 2.83 -1.89 -7.29
N ALA A 73 2.15 -1.98 -8.43
CA ALA A 73 1.39 -0.85 -8.98
C ALA A 73 0.19 -0.50 -8.10
N LEU A 74 -0.51 -1.49 -7.55
CA LEU A 74 -1.62 -1.29 -6.62
C LEU A 74 -1.17 -0.50 -5.39
N PHE A 75 -0.15 -0.99 -4.69
CA PHE A 75 0.44 -0.32 -3.53
C PHE A 75 0.84 1.12 -3.86
N ALA A 76 1.52 1.31 -5.00
CA ALA A 76 1.99 2.63 -5.36
C ALA A 76 0.85 3.59 -5.68
N PHE A 77 -0.20 3.14 -6.37
CA PHE A 77 -1.35 3.98 -6.67
C PHE A 77 -2.16 4.30 -5.42
N ALA A 78 -2.43 3.34 -4.53
CA ALA A 78 -3.10 3.60 -3.26
C ALA A 78 -2.35 4.66 -2.46
N THR A 79 -1.04 4.45 -2.23
CA THR A 79 -0.18 5.41 -1.50
C THR A 79 -0.16 6.80 -2.12
N LEU A 80 0.08 6.90 -3.43
CA LEU A 80 0.18 8.19 -4.11
C LEU A 80 -1.17 8.91 -4.12
N LEU A 81 -2.26 8.15 -4.22
CA LEU A 81 -3.59 8.70 -4.21
C LEU A 81 -3.98 9.19 -2.80
N ASP A 82 -3.69 8.43 -1.73
CA ASP A 82 -3.84 8.87 -0.34
C ASP A 82 -3.14 10.22 -0.14
N PHE A 83 -1.86 10.30 -0.55
CA PHE A 83 -1.08 11.52 -0.47
C PHE A 83 -1.69 12.68 -1.25
N LEU A 84 -2.05 12.46 -2.52
CA LEU A 84 -2.56 13.52 -3.39
C LEU A 84 -3.93 14.01 -2.95
N LEU A 85 -4.85 13.11 -2.59
CA LEU A 85 -6.20 13.46 -2.15
C LEU A 85 -6.15 14.22 -0.81
N ASN A 86 -5.24 13.83 0.09
CA ASN A 86 -4.97 14.59 1.31
C ASN A 86 -4.36 15.96 1.02
N LEU A 87 -3.41 16.05 0.09
CA LEU A 87 -2.78 17.32 -0.30
C LEU A 87 -3.77 18.31 -0.94
N PHE A 88 -4.73 17.80 -1.72
CA PHE A 88 -5.79 18.60 -2.33
C PHE A 88 -6.98 18.87 -1.39
N GLY A 89 -6.97 18.32 -0.17
CA GLY A 89 -8.02 18.52 0.82
C GLY A 89 -9.34 17.82 0.49
N ILE A 90 -9.31 16.74 -0.30
CA ILE A 90 -10.50 15.95 -0.64
C ILE A 90 -10.93 15.08 0.56
N PHE A 91 -9.97 14.51 1.29
CA PHE A 91 -10.17 13.88 2.60
C PHE A 91 -8.93 14.08 3.47
N ASN A 92 -9.02 13.77 4.77
CA ASN A 92 -7.87 13.76 5.67
C ASN A 92 -7.30 12.34 5.76
N SER A 93 -6.06 12.16 5.34
CA SER A 93 -5.37 10.87 5.47
C SER A 93 -5.16 10.55 6.95
N THR A 94 -5.52 9.33 7.35
CA THR A 94 -5.23 8.78 8.68
C THR A 94 -3.76 8.35 8.80
N THR A 95 -3.01 8.32 7.69
CA THR A 95 -1.60 7.92 7.65
C THR A 95 -0.70 9.01 8.24
N PRO A 96 0.08 8.71 9.29
CA PRO A 96 1.00 9.69 9.86
C PRO A 96 2.04 10.19 8.84
N PRO A 97 2.45 11.48 8.87
CA PRO A 97 3.34 12.07 7.87
C PRO A 97 4.68 11.35 7.69
N TYR A 98 5.25 10.81 8.78
CA TYR A 98 6.52 10.08 8.73
C TYR A 98 6.40 8.77 7.93
N ALA A 99 5.27 8.07 8.06
CA ALA A 99 5.01 6.82 7.35
C ALA A 99 4.65 7.11 5.90
N MET A 100 3.84 8.14 5.66
CA MET A 100 3.50 8.62 4.33
C MET A 100 4.76 8.93 3.50
N GLY A 101 5.71 9.68 4.07
CA GLY A 101 6.98 9.96 3.39
C GLY A 101 7.75 8.69 2.99
N LEU A 102 7.79 7.70 3.87
CA LEU A 102 8.45 6.42 3.59
C LEU A 102 7.70 5.60 2.54
N PHE A 103 6.37 5.56 2.59
CA PHE A 103 5.56 4.86 1.60
C PHE A 103 5.67 5.49 0.22
N ILE A 104 5.71 6.83 0.10
CA ILE A 104 5.90 7.50 -1.18
C ILE A 104 7.23 7.11 -1.83
N ILE A 105 8.32 7.06 -1.05
CA ILE A 105 9.62 6.59 -1.57
C ILE A 105 9.50 5.15 -2.08
N CYS A 106 8.83 4.29 -1.31
CA CYS A 106 8.59 2.90 -1.72
C CYS A 106 7.68 2.82 -2.97
N ALA A 107 6.68 3.70 -3.09
CA ALA A 107 5.74 3.76 -4.19
C ALA A 107 6.44 4.12 -5.50
N PHE A 108 7.36 5.09 -5.49
CA PHE A 108 8.16 5.41 -6.68
C PHE A 108 9.05 4.23 -7.10
N VAL A 109 9.69 3.55 -6.14
CA VAL A 109 10.47 2.34 -6.44
C VAL A 109 9.55 1.24 -7.00
N ALA A 110 8.36 1.05 -6.42
CA ALA A 110 7.40 0.05 -6.86
C ALA A 110 6.87 0.32 -8.27
N LEU A 111 6.55 1.58 -8.62
CA LEU A 111 6.18 1.96 -9.99
C LEU A 111 7.32 1.69 -10.97
N TRP A 112 8.54 2.10 -10.63
CA TRP A 112 9.68 1.84 -11.51
C TRP A 112 9.83 0.34 -11.78
N LEU A 113 9.73 -0.50 -10.76
CA LEU A 113 9.79 -1.95 -10.91
C LEU A 113 8.61 -2.53 -11.71
N ALA A 114 7.40 -2.02 -11.51
CA ALA A 114 6.20 -2.52 -12.20
C ALA A 114 6.20 -2.21 -13.71
N PHE A 115 6.77 -1.08 -14.13
CA PHE A 115 6.77 -0.62 -15.52
C PHE A 115 8.03 -1.01 -16.31
N ASP A 116 9.20 -1.06 -15.68
CA ASP A 116 10.48 -1.23 -16.38
C ASP A 116 10.88 -2.70 -16.60
N ASP A 117 10.01 -3.65 -16.21
CA ASP A 117 10.22 -5.10 -16.40
C ASP A 117 11.63 -5.57 -15.97
N VAL A 118 12.15 -4.97 -14.90
CA VAL A 118 13.57 -5.06 -14.47
C VAL A 118 13.99 -6.50 -14.16
N PHE A 119 13.03 -7.39 -13.91
CA PHE A 119 13.26 -8.77 -13.51
C PHE A 119 12.71 -9.79 -14.49
N ASP A 120 12.37 -9.38 -15.72
CA ASP A 120 11.87 -10.29 -16.77
C ASP A 120 10.57 -10.99 -16.34
N LEU A 121 9.73 -10.25 -15.60
CA LEU A 121 8.44 -10.69 -15.05
C LEU A 121 7.29 -10.40 -16.03
N GLY A 122 7.57 -9.69 -17.12
CA GLY A 122 6.63 -9.17 -18.10
C GLY A 122 6.09 -7.81 -17.67
N ARG A 123 6.20 -6.79 -18.54
CA ARG A 123 5.60 -5.46 -18.32
C ARG A 123 4.14 -5.55 -17.85
N ILE A 124 3.77 -4.68 -16.91
CA ILE A 124 2.37 -4.58 -16.49
C ILE A 124 1.47 -4.29 -17.70
N SER A 125 0.40 -5.06 -17.85
CA SER A 125 -0.57 -4.83 -18.92
C SER A 125 -1.40 -3.58 -18.62
N LEU A 126 -1.88 -2.90 -19.66
CA LEU A 126 -2.72 -1.70 -19.49
C LEU A 126 -3.98 -2.00 -18.65
N VAL A 127 -4.57 -3.18 -18.82
CA VAL A 127 -5.71 -3.65 -18.02
C VAL A 127 -5.32 -3.80 -16.54
N SER A 128 -4.14 -4.33 -16.26
CA SER A 128 -3.62 -4.45 -14.90
C SER A 128 -3.34 -3.10 -14.26
N VAL A 129 -2.81 -2.12 -15.02
CA VAL A 129 -2.60 -0.74 -14.54
C VAL A 129 -3.93 -0.09 -14.17
N LEU A 130 -4.93 -0.18 -15.05
CA LEU A 130 -6.26 0.37 -14.77
C LEU A 130 -6.91 -0.33 -13.58
N GLY A 131 -6.81 -1.66 -13.50
CA GLY A 131 -7.31 -2.44 -12.38
C GLY A 131 -6.66 -2.06 -11.06
N SER A 132 -5.33 -1.90 -11.03
CA SER A 132 -4.61 -1.51 -9.81
C SER A 132 -4.94 -0.08 -9.40
N PHE A 133 -5.13 0.83 -10.36
CA PHE A 133 -5.54 2.21 -10.08
C PHE A 133 -6.96 2.29 -9.51
N VAL A 134 -7.94 1.63 -10.15
CA VAL A 134 -9.34 1.61 -9.69
C VAL A 134 -9.45 0.96 -8.31
N LEU A 135 -8.71 -0.13 -8.08
CA LEU A 135 -8.73 -0.82 -6.80
C LEU A 135 -8.06 0.02 -5.72
N GLY A 136 -6.93 0.68 -6.01
CA GLY A 136 -6.32 1.64 -5.10
C GLY A 136 -7.28 2.78 -4.73
N LEU A 137 -7.97 3.36 -5.71
CA LEU A 137 -9.01 4.38 -5.47
C LEU A 137 -10.14 3.87 -4.58
N ALA A 138 -10.60 2.63 -4.79
CA ALA A 138 -11.65 2.03 -3.98
C ALA A 138 -11.21 1.84 -2.52
N ILE A 139 -9.96 1.42 -2.29
CA ILE A 139 -9.38 1.25 -0.96
C ILE A 139 -9.28 2.60 -0.25
N GLU A 140 -8.75 3.62 -0.92
CA GLU A 140 -8.62 4.96 -0.35
C GLU A 140 -9.96 5.59 0.02
N LEU A 141 -10.96 5.45 -0.84
CA LEU A 141 -12.31 5.93 -0.55
C LEU A 141 -12.95 5.17 0.62
N PHE A 142 -12.72 3.86 0.74
CA PHE A 142 -13.26 3.07 1.83
C PHE A 142 -12.67 3.44 3.19
N PHE A 143 -11.35 3.69 3.27
CA PHE A 143 -10.70 3.94 4.55
C PHE A 143 -10.64 5.43 4.95
N ASN A 144 -10.74 6.37 4.01
CA ASN A 144 -10.58 7.79 4.33
C ASN A 144 -11.86 8.64 4.10
N TYR A 145 -12.87 8.13 3.39
CA TYR A 145 -14.08 8.91 3.08
C TYR A 145 -15.40 8.30 3.59
N LEU A 146 -15.52 6.97 3.55
CA LEU A 146 -16.72 6.23 3.95
C LEU A 146 -16.73 5.89 5.44
#